data_AF-A0A6P8EU27-F1
#
_entry.id   AF-A0A6P8EU27-F1
#
_cell.length_a   1.000
_cell.length_b   1.000
_cell.length_c   1.000
_cell.angle_alpha   90.00
_cell.angle_beta   90.00
_cell.angle_gamma   90.00
#
_symmetry.space_group_name_H-M   'P 1'
#
loop_
_entity.id
_entity.type
_entity.pdbx_description
1 polymer ?
#
loop_
_entity_poly.entity_id
_entity_poly.type
_entity_poly.pdbx_seq_one_letter_code
_entity_poly.pdbx_strand_id
1 'polypeptide(L)'
;MSRGLFTRVNFLWIILVVSLTIETHRVKCHSCHEVKTAFQVRQIGPLKWVPETPGTDADLQVCKHQGPSCCTRKMEESYQVAVRRETVQNIRSYSFELNYLLLGHATAFQDTFQSLMTFSMTHISSLFESSYSSLSLDASPLITQLFSQLSLYVRGGNASVEASVHRFFDDLFPLVYGRLVNPGVAASLTGERLDCLRMTRQDMNPFGEQPQALARELGAALRAGRALTQALGLGMELMNATDAAVLTRDCSRALARMQYCSHCRGLTLIKPCPGYCLNVLRGCLASLTELNLPWRRHVALLEDLTHAVAGQHSLELALLGVEGKVNDAILLAQLHGPRLAATVDKVCGASTAEAPSSHTPTEGQVSTATATSPPASTPFSESPDVELRGRLAHLRREFVGYIPRYKTFFGALPEMLCEGEMGLEFTCWNGDDVVESYTKKVVGNGVHAQRQNPELKVRGADPALMEVKDRLEQFSQEIEESMPGLGHREAWVETGSGIVEGSGECDDEDGCQGSGDGTAHREGPDVSGGVVQQGSSPGSSLPERPPVVRVRGTSGASAAASPPSLLATLLLMLLLVPQ
;
A
#
# COMPACT_ATOMS: atom_id res chain seq x y z
N MET A 1 60.37 28.62 84.48
CA MET A 1 61.00 27.54 83.68
C MET A 1 59.89 26.52 83.45
N SER A 2 59.45 26.13 82.26
CA SER A 2 60.16 25.86 81.02
C SER A 2 59.26 26.13 79.80
N ARG A 3 59.90 26.19 78.64
CA ARG A 3 59.50 26.80 77.37
C ARG A 3 58.33 26.09 76.68
N GLY A 4 57.44 26.89 76.07
CA GLY A 4 56.48 26.40 75.08
C GLY A 4 57.17 25.94 73.81
N LEU A 5 56.85 24.72 73.36
CA LEU A 5 57.22 24.22 72.03
C LEU A 5 56.11 24.59 71.05
N PHE A 6 56.35 25.64 70.27
CA PHE A 6 55.63 25.85 69.01
C PHE A 6 56.09 24.79 68.00
N THR A 7 55.20 23.87 67.64
CA THR A 7 55.39 22.96 66.50
C THR A 7 55.43 23.79 65.21
N ARG A 8 56.58 23.85 64.57
CA ARG A 8 56.75 24.45 63.23
C ARG A 8 55.99 23.59 62.22
N VAL A 9 54.76 23.98 61.90
CA VAL A 9 54.06 23.48 60.70
C VAL A 9 54.88 23.94 59.50
N ASN A 10 55.45 22.97 58.78
CA ASN A 10 56.34 23.24 57.66
C ASN A 10 55.51 23.82 56.50
N PHE A 11 55.52 25.15 56.35
CA PHE A 11 54.75 25.87 55.31
C PHE A 11 55.00 25.32 53.90
N LEU A 12 56.18 24.75 53.64
CA LEU A 12 56.52 24.05 52.40
C LEU A 12 55.63 22.84 52.11
N TRP A 13 55.20 22.09 53.12
CA TRP A 13 54.31 20.94 52.95
C TRP A 13 52.86 21.36 52.66
N ILE A 14 52.39 22.44 53.27
CA ILE A 14 51.08 23.01 52.96
C ILE A 14 51.10 23.55 51.52
N ILE A 15 52.16 24.25 51.12
CA ILE A 15 52.31 24.73 49.75
C ILE A 15 52.40 23.56 48.77
N LEU A 16 53.10 22.47 49.09
CA LEU A 16 53.19 21.30 48.21
C LEU A 16 51.84 20.58 48.05
N VAL A 17 51.07 20.43 49.13
CA VAL A 17 49.74 19.79 49.11
C VAL A 17 48.71 20.71 48.45
N VAL A 18 48.79 22.03 48.67
CA VAL A 18 47.95 23.02 47.98
C VAL A 18 48.31 23.09 46.49
N SER A 19 49.59 23.03 46.11
CA SER A 19 50.01 22.93 44.72
C SER A 19 49.54 21.63 44.08
N LEU A 20 49.69 20.46 44.73
CA LEU A 20 49.17 19.19 44.22
C LEU A 20 47.63 19.16 44.13
N THR A 21 46.92 19.83 45.03
CA THR A 21 45.44 19.93 44.97
C THR A 21 44.97 20.93 43.91
N ILE A 22 45.73 22.00 43.65
CA ILE A 22 45.52 22.94 42.54
C ILE A 22 45.87 22.29 41.19
N GLU A 23 46.90 21.42 41.13
CA GLU A 23 47.29 20.65 39.94
C GLU A 23 46.24 19.57 39.62
N THR A 24 45.71 18.89 40.64
CA THR A 24 44.65 17.88 40.47
C THR A 24 43.28 18.48 40.18
N HIS A 25 42.99 19.73 40.59
CA HIS A 25 41.83 20.48 40.11
C HIS A 25 42.01 21.06 38.69
N ARG A 26 43.24 21.10 38.16
CA ARG A 26 43.53 21.59 36.79
C ARG A 26 43.57 20.51 35.71
N VAL A 27 43.29 19.23 36.03
CA VAL A 27 43.23 18.15 35.03
C VAL A 27 41.95 17.32 35.19
N LYS A 28 40.78 17.95 35.04
CA LYS A 28 39.75 17.35 34.18
C LYS A 28 40.02 17.89 32.79
N CYS A 29 40.99 17.31 32.09
CA CYS A 29 41.06 17.48 30.64
C CYS A 29 39.78 16.86 30.09
N HIS A 30 38.75 17.68 29.89
CA HIS A 30 37.63 17.29 29.06
C HIS A 30 38.24 16.86 27.72
N SER A 31 38.05 15.60 27.34
CA SER A 31 38.57 15.06 26.09
C SER A 31 37.40 14.83 25.16
N CYS A 32 37.59 15.11 23.88
CA CYS A 32 36.59 14.85 22.85
C CYS A 32 36.68 13.42 22.30
N HIS A 33 37.38 12.51 23.00
CA HIS A 33 37.58 11.13 22.57
C HIS A 33 36.27 10.38 22.33
N GLU A 34 35.28 10.48 23.22
CA GLU A 34 33.97 9.84 23.03
C GLU A 34 33.25 10.37 21.78
N VAL A 35 33.32 11.69 21.55
CA VAL A 35 32.77 12.32 20.34
C VAL A 35 33.49 11.82 19.09
N LYS A 36 34.82 11.68 19.16
CA LYS A 36 35.65 11.14 18.07
C LYS A 36 35.27 9.70 17.74
N THR A 37 35.07 8.87 18.75
CA THR A 37 34.58 7.49 18.58
C THR A 37 33.18 7.46 17.96
N ALA A 38 32.23 8.25 18.47
CA ALA A 38 30.89 8.32 17.91
C ALA A 38 30.88 8.81 16.45
N PHE A 39 31.71 9.81 16.13
CA PHE A 39 31.90 10.35 14.79
C PHE A 39 32.50 9.31 13.83
N GLN A 40 33.42 8.47 14.32
CA GLN A 40 34.00 7.36 13.57
C GLN A 40 33.00 6.24 13.30
N VAL A 41 32.33 5.75 14.34
CA VAL A 41 31.39 4.61 14.27
C VAL A 41 30.26 4.90 13.28
N ARG A 42 29.74 6.13 13.29
CA ARG A 42 28.69 6.58 12.38
C ARG A 42 29.19 7.01 11.00
N GLN A 43 30.50 6.93 10.75
CA GLN A 43 31.13 7.28 9.48
C GLN A 43 30.73 8.69 8.97
N ILE A 44 30.75 9.67 9.88
CA ILE A 44 30.24 11.03 9.60
C ILE A 44 31.24 11.83 8.76
N GLY A 45 32.53 11.61 8.96
CA GLY A 45 33.57 12.25 8.17
C GLY A 45 34.99 11.91 8.64
N PRO A 46 36.01 12.58 8.09
CA PRO A 46 37.40 12.46 8.49
C PRO A 46 37.63 12.81 9.97
N LEU A 47 38.26 11.90 10.72
CA LEU A 47 38.51 12.05 12.17
C LEU A 47 39.39 13.26 12.52
N LYS A 48 40.20 13.75 11.58
CA LYS A 48 41.01 14.97 11.74
C LYS A 48 40.19 16.24 11.96
N TRP A 49 38.88 16.21 11.70
CA TRP A 49 37.99 17.33 11.98
C TRP A 49 37.53 17.38 13.44
N VAL A 50 37.70 16.28 14.18
CA VAL A 50 37.38 16.21 15.60
C VAL A 50 38.56 16.75 16.41
N PRO A 51 38.36 17.79 17.23
CA PRO A 51 39.41 18.30 18.10
C PRO A 51 39.74 17.28 19.19
N GLU A 52 40.96 17.28 19.72
CA GLU A 52 41.34 16.38 20.82
C GLU A 52 40.79 16.87 22.17
N THR A 53 40.72 18.19 22.35
CA THR A 53 40.19 18.89 23.53
C THR A 53 39.08 19.87 23.14
N PRO A 54 38.07 20.10 23.98
CA PRO A 54 37.02 21.05 23.71
C PRO A 54 37.55 22.47 23.50
N GLY A 55 36.96 23.17 22.54
CA GLY A 55 37.22 24.57 22.23
C GLY A 55 36.02 25.46 22.50
N THR A 56 36.05 26.68 21.94
CA THR A 56 34.90 27.59 21.93
C THR A 56 33.97 27.28 20.77
N ASP A 57 32.70 27.66 20.89
CA ASP A 57 31.64 27.40 19.90
C ASP A 57 31.45 28.54 18.88
N ALA A 58 32.33 29.55 18.88
CA ALA A 58 32.16 30.82 18.16
C ALA A 58 31.85 30.64 16.65
N ASP A 59 32.48 29.63 16.03
CA ASP A 59 32.38 29.35 14.60
C ASP A 59 31.18 28.46 14.21
N LEU A 60 30.48 27.87 15.19
CA LEU A 60 29.31 27.02 14.93
C LEU A 60 28.12 27.87 14.46
N GLN A 61 27.10 27.28 13.86
CA GLN A 61 25.88 28.02 13.45
C GLN A 61 24.59 27.35 13.90
N VAL A 62 24.61 26.03 14.09
CA VAL A 62 23.49 25.19 14.50
C VAL A 62 23.65 24.77 15.97
N CYS A 63 24.84 24.29 16.36
CA CYS A 63 25.10 23.73 17.69
C CYS A 63 25.70 24.73 18.70
N LYS A 64 25.45 26.03 18.52
CA LYS A 64 25.92 27.06 19.45
C LYS A 64 25.37 26.83 20.86
N HIS A 65 26.23 26.92 21.86
CA HIS A 65 25.86 26.79 23.26
C HIS A 65 26.90 27.44 24.17
N GLN A 66 26.47 27.84 25.36
CA GLN A 66 27.38 28.37 26.37
C GLN A 66 28.24 27.23 26.93
N GLY A 67 29.54 27.23 26.66
CA GLY A 67 30.49 26.29 27.26
C GLY A 67 31.49 25.68 26.27
N PRO A 68 32.28 24.71 26.75
CA PRO A 68 33.26 24.01 25.92
C PRO A 68 32.58 23.09 24.91
N SER A 69 33.00 23.16 23.64
CA SER A 69 32.45 22.38 22.53
C SER A 69 33.49 21.44 21.91
N CYS A 70 33.08 20.20 21.63
CA CYS A 70 33.85 19.21 20.89
C CYS A 70 33.61 19.24 19.37
N CYS A 71 32.93 20.27 18.86
CA CYS A 71 32.61 20.39 17.44
C CYS A 71 33.34 21.57 16.79
N THR A 72 33.80 21.33 15.57
CA THR A 72 34.25 22.39 14.65
C THR A 72 33.18 22.69 13.61
N ARG A 73 33.31 23.82 12.90
CA ARG A 73 32.45 24.16 11.76
C ARG A 73 32.37 23.04 10.72
N LYS A 74 33.51 22.39 10.42
CA LYS A 74 33.56 21.25 9.48
C LYS A 74 32.81 20.03 9.99
N MET A 75 32.86 19.74 11.29
CA MET A 75 32.04 18.68 11.89
C MET A 75 30.56 18.99 11.78
N GLU A 76 30.14 20.23 12.06
CA GLU A 76 28.74 20.66 11.95
C GLU A 76 28.21 20.54 10.51
N GLU A 77 29.01 20.90 9.52
CA GLU A 77 28.68 20.69 8.10
C GLU A 77 28.57 19.20 7.75
N SER A 78 29.46 18.36 8.31
CA SER A 78 29.41 16.90 8.13
C SER A 78 28.18 16.27 8.77
N TYR A 79 27.79 16.74 9.96
CA TYR A 79 26.58 16.31 10.66
C TYR A 79 25.33 16.65 9.85
N GLN A 80 25.27 17.82 9.21
CA GLN A 80 24.14 18.17 8.33
C GLN A 80 24.05 17.26 7.10
N VAL A 81 25.18 16.88 6.50
CA VAL A 81 25.20 15.93 5.38
C VAL A 81 24.79 14.52 5.86
N ALA A 82 25.34 14.07 6.98
CA ALA A 82 25.06 12.76 7.55
C ALA A 82 23.58 12.61 7.94
N VAL A 83 23.00 13.58 8.66
CA VAL A 83 21.60 13.49 9.08
C VAL A 83 20.66 13.49 7.89
N ARG A 84 20.94 14.31 6.87
CA ARG A 84 20.14 14.32 5.64
C ARG A 84 20.16 12.95 4.95
N ARG A 85 21.35 12.35 4.83
CA ARG A 85 21.51 11.01 4.24
C ARG A 85 20.78 9.95 5.06
N GLU A 86 20.97 9.94 6.38
CA GLU A 86 20.34 8.97 7.30
C GLU A 86 18.81 9.08 7.27
N THR A 87 18.26 10.30 7.37
CA THR A 87 16.81 10.51 7.32
C THR A 87 16.21 10.08 5.98
N VAL A 88 16.82 10.46 4.85
CA VAL A 88 16.34 10.03 3.53
C VAL A 88 16.43 8.51 3.37
N GLN A 89 17.50 7.89 3.86
CA GLN A 89 17.64 6.43 3.82
C GLN A 89 16.58 5.72 4.67
N ASN A 90 16.25 6.26 5.85
CA ASN A 90 15.21 5.70 6.71
C ASN A 90 13.83 5.82 6.03
N ILE A 91 13.51 6.97 5.45
CA ILE A 91 12.27 7.17 4.67
C ILE A 91 12.17 6.12 3.55
N ARG A 92 13.26 5.94 2.79
CA ARG A 92 13.34 4.91 1.74
C ARG A 92 13.10 3.52 2.28
N SER A 93 13.71 3.18 3.42
CA SER A 93 13.51 1.89 4.09
C SER A 93 12.05 1.65 4.44
N TYR A 94 11.36 2.62 5.04
CA TYR A 94 9.94 2.49 5.38
C TYR A 94 9.04 2.44 4.13
N SER A 95 9.42 3.12 3.05
CA SER A 95 8.66 3.11 1.79
C SER A 95 8.91 1.88 0.91
N PHE A 96 9.92 1.07 1.22
CA PHE A 96 10.42 0.02 0.32
C PHE A 96 9.36 -1.04 0.03
N GLU A 97 8.72 -1.56 1.06
CA GLU A 97 7.69 -2.59 0.92
C GLU A 97 6.46 -2.08 0.16
N LEU A 98 6.03 -0.83 0.41
CA LEU A 98 4.93 -0.21 -0.33
C LEU A 98 5.27 -0.06 -1.83
N ASN A 99 6.47 0.43 -2.14
CA ASN A 99 6.96 0.54 -3.52
C ASN A 99 6.98 -0.82 -4.22
N TYR A 100 7.51 -1.83 -3.53
CA TYR A 100 7.58 -3.19 -4.05
C TYR A 100 6.19 -3.78 -4.29
N LEU A 101 5.26 -3.58 -3.36
CA LEU A 101 3.88 -4.04 -3.48
C LEU A 101 3.16 -3.42 -4.69
N LEU A 102 3.24 -2.10 -4.88
CA LEU A 102 2.61 -1.41 -6.00
C LEU A 102 3.19 -1.87 -7.35
N LEU A 103 4.52 -1.89 -7.47
CA LEU A 103 5.20 -2.29 -8.70
C LEU A 103 4.97 -3.77 -9.03
N GLY A 104 5.08 -4.64 -8.02
CA GLY A 104 4.87 -6.08 -8.15
C GLY A 104 3.46 -6.38 -8.62
N HIS A 105 2.45 -5.78 -7.97
CA HIS A 105 1.06 -6.00 -8.36
C HIS A 105 0.73 -5.42 -9.75
N ALA A 106 1.25 -4.23 -10.08
CA ALA A 106 1.08 -3.65 -11.42
C ALA A 106 1.63 -4.57 -12.52
N THR A 107 2.84 -5.11 -12.31
CA THR A 107 3.48 -6.02 -13.26
C THR A 107 2.72 -7.34 -13.37
N ALA A 108 2.40 -7.96 -12.23
CA ALA A 108 1.68 -9.23 -12.20
C ALA A 108 0.27 -9.13 -12.80
N PHE A 109 -0.43 -8.02 -12.57
CA PHE A 109 -1.72 -7.75 -13.20
C PHE A 109 -1.57 -7.61 -14.72
N GLN A 110 -0.60 -6.84 -15.20
CA GLN A 110 -0.36 -6.65 -16.63
C GLN A 110 -0.01 -7.96 -17.34
N ASP A 111 0.82 -8.81 -16.74
CA ASP A 111 1.22 -10.10 -17.29
C ASP A 111 0.05 -11.09 -17.33
N THR A 112 -0.75 -11.11 -16.26
CA THR A 112 -1.94 -11.97 -16.18
C THR A 112 -2.98 -11.54 -17.20
N PHE A 113 -3.21 -10.22 -17.33
CA PHE A 113 -4.09 -9.66 -18.34
C PHE A 113 -3.67 -10.01 -19.77
N GLN A 114 -2.38 -9.87 -20.10
CA GLN A 114 -1.86 -10.21 -21.41
C GLN A 114 -1.98 -11.72 -21.70
N SER A 115 -1.79 -12.55 -20.68
CA SER A 115 -1.99 -14.00 -20.77
C SER A 115 -3.45 -14.34 -21.04
N LEU A 116 -4.40 -13.73 -20.32
CA LEU A 116 -5.85 -13.91 -20.53
C LEU A 116 -6.29 -13.47 -21.93
N MET A 117 -5.78 -12.34 -22.42
CA MET A 117 -6.05 -11.86 -23.78
C MET A 117 -5.56 -12.85 -24.84
N THR A 118 -4.32 -13.32 -24.72
CA THR A 118 -3.74 -14.31 -25.63
C THR A 118 -4.53 -15.62 -25.58
N PHE A 119 -4.85 -16.11 -24.38
CA PHE A 119 -5.61 -17.33 -24.19
C PHE A 119 -7.00 -17.26 -24.83
N SER A 120 -7.76 -16.20 -24.53
CA SER A 120 -9.09 -15.99 -25.10
C SER A 120 -9.05 -15.88 -26.63
N MET A 121 -8.05 -15.20 -27.19
CA MET A 121 -7.81 -15.11 -28.63
C MET A 121 -7.51 -16.47 -29.26
N THR A 122 -6.66 -17.29 -28.63
CA THR A 122 -6.38 -18.66 -29.10
C THR A 122 -7.61 -19.56 -28.99
N HIS A 123 -8.39 -19.41 -27.92
CA HIS A 123 -9.59 -20.22 -27.68
C HIS A 123 -10.65 -19.96 -28.76
N ILE A 124 -10.97 -18.71 -29.06
CA ILE A 124 -11.89 -18.39 -30.16
C ILE A 124 -11.31 -18.83 -31.53
N SER A 125 -10.00 -18.71 -31.74
CA SER A 125 -9.37 -19.19 -32.99
C SER A 125 -9.55 -20.70 -33.15
N SER A 126 -9.38 -21.46 -32.06
CA SER A 126 -9.61 -22.91 -32.04
C SER A 126 -11.07 -23.29 -32.30
N LEU A 127 -12.04 -22.52 -31.81
CA LEU A 127 -13.46 -22.69 -32.16
C LEU A 127 -13.66 -22.59 -33.67
N PHE A 128 -13.07 -21.59 -34.32
CA PHE A 128 -13.15 -21.42 -35.77
C PHE A 128 -12.40 -22.50 -36.54
N GLU A 129 -11.25 -22.96 -36.08
CA GLU A 129 -10.50 -24.05 -36.73
C GLU A 129 -11.23 -25.40 -36.63
N SER A 130 -11.91 -25.67 -35.51
CA SER A 130 -12.57 -26.95 -35.24
C SER A 130 -14.01 -27.00 -35.73
N SER A 131 -14.86 -26.10 -35.24
CA SER A 131 -16.32 -26.15 -35.41
C SER A 131 -16.80 -25.37 -36.64
N TYR A 132 -16.05 -24.33 -37.03
CA TYR A 132 -16.38 -23.46 -38.17
C TYR A 132 -15.22 -23.36 -39.16
N SER A 133 -14.58 -24.50 -39.47
CA SER A 133 -13.35 -24.57 -40.28
C SER A 133 -13.47 -23.86 -41.64
N SER A 134 -14.67 -23.87 -42.22
CA SER A 134 -14.98 -23.15 -43.46
C SER A 134 -14.89 -21.63 -43.33
N LEU A 135 -14.90 -21.05 -42.13
CA LEU A 135 -14.78 -19.61 -41.86
C LEU A 135 -13.38 -19.21 -41.36
N SER A 136 -12.56 -20.19 -40.92
CA SER A 136 -11.35 -19.95 -40.12
C SER A 136 -10.36 -18.95 -40.72
N LEU A 137 -9.99 -19.13 -42.00
CA LEU A 137 -9.01 -18.26 -42.66
C LEU A 137 -9.45 -16.78 -42.72
N ASP A 138 -10.74 -16.53 -42.95
CA ASP A 138 -11.29 -15.18 -43.06
C ASP A 138 -11.65 -14.58 -41.70
N ALA A 139 -11.94 -15.42 -40.70
CA ALA A 139 -12.22 -15.00 -39.33
C ALA A 139 -10.95 -14.63 -38.53
N SER A 140 -9.82 -15.28 -38.82
CA SER A 140 -8.53 -15.04 -38.16
C SER A 140 -8.11 -13.54 -38.07
N PRO A 141 -8.15 -12.75 -39.16
CA PRO A 141 -7.83 -11.32 -39.07
C PRO A 141 -8.85 -10.52 -38.24
N LEU A 142 -10.13 -10.91 -38.24
CA LEU A 142 -11.17 -10.25 -37.44
C LEU A 142 -10.94 -10.46 -35.94
N ILE A 143 -10.58 -11.68 -35.55
CA ILE A 143 -10.24 -12.06 -34.17
C ILE A 143 -9.00 -11.27 -33.72
N THR A 144 -7.93 -11.29 -34.52
CA THR A 144 -6.70 -10.55 -34.22
C THR A 144 -6.97 -9.07 -34.03
N GLN A 145 -7.78 -8.47 -34.91
CA GLN A 145 -8.17 -7.07 -34.82
C GLN A 145 -8.94 -6.79 -33.53
N LEU A 146 -9.94 -7.61 -33.17
CA LEU A 146 -10.71 -7.44 -31.94
C LEU A 146 -9.80 -7.39 -30.71
N PHE A 147 -8.97 -8.42 -30.49
CA PHE A 147 -8.09 -8.49 -29.31
C PHE A 147 -7.02 -7.40 -29.29
N SER A 148 -6.52 -6.98 -30.46
CA SER A 148 -5.61 -5.83 -30.54
C SER A 148 -6.25 -4.53 -30.03
N GLN A 149 -7.53 -4.28 -30.37
CA GLN A 149 -8.26 -3.10 -29.93
C GLN A 149 -8.60 -3.16 -28.44
N LEU A 150 -8.99 -4.33 -27.92
CA LEU A 150 -9.23 -4.51 -26.49
C LEU A 150 -7.96 -4.29 -25.65
N SER A 151 -6.81 -4.81 -26.12
CA SER A 151 -5.50 -4.58 -25.49
C SER A 151 -5.07 -3.11 -25.58
N LEU A 152 -5.35 -2.44 -26.70
CA LEU A 152 -5.10 -1.00 -26.86
C LEU A 152 -5.94 -0.17 -25.87
N TYR A 153 -7.22 -0.51 -25.68
CA TYR A 153 -8.12 0.18 -24.76
C TYR A 153 -7.61 0.16 -23.31
N VAL A 154 -7.20 -1.02 -22.80
CA VAL A 154 -6.74 -1.15 -21.41
C VAL A 154 -5.42 -0.41 -21.17
N ARG A 155 -4.54 -0.36 -22.17
CA ARG A 155 -3.30 0.42 -22.12
C ARG A 155 -3.50 1.94 -22.25
N GLY A 156 -4.75 2.42 -22.33
CA GLY A 156 -5.08 3.84 -22.41
C GLY A 156 -5.14 4.41 -23.83
N GLY A 157 -5.08 3.57 -24.87
CA GLY A 157 -5.19 4.01 -26.26
C GLY A 157 -6.61 4.44 -26.65
N ASN A 158 -6.70 5.15 -27.78
CA ASN A 158 -7.97 5.62 -28.34
C ASN A 158 -8.73 4.49 -29.05
N ALA A 159 -9.35 3.62 -28.26
CA ALA A 159 -10.19 2.51 -28.73
C ALA A 159 -11.52 2.50 -27.96
N SER A 160 -12.58 1.96 -28.58
CA SER A 160 -13.87 1.71 -27.94
C SER A 160 -14.13 0.21 -27.96
N VAL A 161 -14.38 -0.37 -26.76
CA VAL A 161 -14.71 -1.79 -26.62
C VAL A 161 -15.98 -2.11 -27.39
N GLU A 162 -17.03 -1.30 -27.19
CA GLU A 162 -18.33 -1.47 -27.85
C GLU A 162 -18.19 -1.40 -29.37
N ALA A 163 -17.53 -0.37 -29.91
CA ALA A 163 -17.33 -0.24 -31.36
C ALA A 163 -16.48 -1.39 -31.94
N SER A 164 -15.53 -1.92 -31.17
CA SER A 164 -14.68 -3.04 -31.61
C SER A 164 -15.45 -4.35 -31.66
N VAL A 165 -16.30 -4.62 -30.66
CA VAL A 165 -17.19 -5.79 -30.65
C VAL A 165 -18.23 -5.69 -31.77
N HIS A 166 -18.86 -4.54 -31.96
CA HIS A 166 -19.84 -4.37 -33.04
C HIS A 166 -19.22 -4.56 -34.41
N ARG A 167 -18.04 -3.99 -34.66
CA ARG A 167 -17.29 -4.17 -35.91
C ARG A 167 -16.94 -5.63 -36.16
N PHE A 168 -16.49 -6.36 -35.14
CA PHE A 168 -16.23 -7.80 -35.24
C PHE A 168 -17.47 -8.55 -35.75
N PHE A 169 -18.65 -8.28 -35.18
CA PHE A 169 -19.89 -8.92 -35.64
C PHE A 169 -20.39 -8.40 -36.98
N ASP A 170 -20.16 -7.13 -37.34
CA ASP A 170 -20.47 -6.59 -38.66
C ASP A 170 -19.68 -7.34 -39.75
N ASP A 171 -18.39 -7.58 -39.51
CA ASP A 171 -17.51 -8.29 -40.45
C ASP A 171 -17.70 -9.81 -40.43
N LEU A 172 -18.12 -10.39 -39.30
CA LEU A 172 -18.42 -11.82 -39.18
C LEU A 172 -19.71 -12.20 -39.91
N PHE A 173 -20.71 -11.31 -39.95
CA PHE A 173 -22.02 -11.64 -40.51
C PHE A 173 -22.00 -12.07 -41.98
N PRO A 174 -21.30 -11.38 -42.91
CA PRO A 174 -21.19 -11.84 -44.29
C PRO A 174 -20.58 -13.24 -44.43
N LEU A 175 -19.60 -13.59 -43.58
CA LEU A 175 -18.96 -14.90 -43.58
C LEU A 175 -19.94 -16.00 -43.15
N VAL A 176 -20.62 -15.78 -42.02
CA VAL A 176 -21.65 -16.70 -41.49
C VAL A 176 -22.80 -16.83 -42.47
N TYR A 177 -23.27 -15.72 -43.04
CA TYR A 177 -24.36 -15.73 -43.99
C TYR A 177 -23.99 -16.55 -45.24
N GLY A 178 -22.86 -16.24 -45.86
CA GLY A 178 -22.46 -16.83 -47.13
C GLY A 178 -22.04 -18.29 -47.05
N ARG A 179 -21.53 -18.77 -45.91
CA ARG A 179 -21.00 -20.15 -45.82
C ARG A 179 -21.84 -21.08 -44.94
N LEU A 180 -22.59 -20.55 -43.97
CA LEU A 180 -23.35 -21.37 -43.01
C LEU A 180 -24.87 -21.23 -43.19
N VAL A 181 -25.38 -20.02 -43.46
CA VAL A 181 -26.82 -19.77 -43.58
C VAL A 181 -27.34 -20.02 -45.00
N ASN A 182 -26.64 -19.49 -46.00
CA ASN A 182 -27.02 -19.61 -47.40
C ASN A 182 -25.79 -19.95 -48.27
N PRO A 183 -25.26 -21.18 -48.17
CA PRO A 183 -24.05 -21.58 -48.88
C PRO A 183 -24.16 -21.49 -50.41
N GLY A 184 -25.38 -21.58 -50.95
CA GLY A 184 -25.64 -21.51 -52.39
C GLY A 184 -25.34 -20.15 -53.02
N VAL A 185 -25.21 -19.08 -52.22
CA VAL A 185 -24.94 -17.73 -52.72
C VAL A 185 -23.50 -17.28 -52.47
N ALA A 186 -22.64 -18.13 -51.90
CA ALA A 186 -21.25 -17.78 -51.57
C ALA A 186 -20.48 -17.20 -52.77
N ALA A 187 -20.69 -17.77 -53.97
CA ALA A 187 -20.04 -17.32 -55.20
C ALA A 187 -20.66 -16.05 -55.81
N SER A 188 -21.87 -15.67 -55.41
CA SER A 188 -22.59 -14.49 -55.91
C SER A 188 -22.58 -13.30 -54.94
N LEU A 189 -21.93 -13.43 -53.77
CA LEU A 189 -21.71 -12.32 -52.85
C LEU A 189 -20.64 -11.36 -53.41
N THR A 190 -21.09 -10.32 -54.10
CA THR A 190 -20.28 -9.20 -54.60
C THR A 190 -20.01 -8.17 -53.50
N GLY A 191 -19.05 -7.25 -53.73
CA GLY A 191 -18.69 -6.19 -52.78
C GLY A 191 -19.89 -5.37 -52.27
N GLU A 192 -20.78 -4.93 -53.17
CA GLU A 192 -21.97 -4.15 -52.80
C GLU A 192 -22.92 -4.92 -51.88
N ARG A 193 -23.10 -6.22 -52.12
CA ARG A 193 -23.95 -7.06 -51.28
C ARG A 193 -23.30 -7.39 -49.94
N LEU A 194 -21.98 -7.57 -49.91
CA LEU A 194 -21.21 -7.73 -48.67
C LEU A 194 -21.32 -6.47 -47.80
N ASP A 195 -21.21 -5.29 -48.40
CA ASP A 195 -21.35 -4.02 -47.69
C ASP A 195 -22.78 -3.81 -47.19
N CYS A 196 -23.79 -4.17 -47.98
CA CYS A 196 -25.17 -4.18 -47.50
C CYS A 196 -25.33 -5.07 -46.26
N LEU A 197 -24.84 -6.31 -46.31
CA LEU A 197 -24.90 -7.24 -45.18
C LEU A 197 -24.26 -6.64 -43.92
N ARG A 198 -23.06 -6.04 -44.03
CA ARG A 198 -22.41 -5.35 -42.91
C ARG A 198 -23.27 -4.24 -42.34
N MET A 199 -23.78 -3.35 -43.20
CA MET A 199 -24.53 -2.16 -42.80
C MET A 199 -25.90 -2.49 -42.20
N THR A 200 -26.54 -3.58 -42.63
CA THR A 200 -27.88 -3.97 -42.16
C THR A 200 -27.84 -4.97 -41.02
N ARG A 201 -26.66 -5.43 -40.59
CA ARG A 201 -26.50 -6.45 -39.53
C ARG A 201 -27.22 -6.07 -38.24
N GLN A 202 -27.13 -4.81 -37.82
CA GLN A 202 -27.81 -4.32 -36.61
C GLN A 202 -29.34 -4.42 -36.72
N ASP A 203 -29.91 -3.97 -37.84
CA ASP A 203 -31.36 -3.99 -38.06
C ASP A 203 -31.91 -5.41 -38.23
N MET A 204 -31.14 -6.30 -38.85
CA MET A 204 -31.52 -7.69 -39.09
C MET A 204 -31.36 -8.58 -37.85
N ASN A 205 -30.51 -8.16 -36.91
CA ASN A 205 -30.17 -8.86 -35.68
C ASN A 205 -29.93 -10.39 -35.82
N PRO A 206 -29.04 -10.83 -36.73
CA PRO A 206 -28.82 -12.25 -37.01
C PRO A 206 -28.23 -13.02 -35.81
N PHE A 207 -27.56 -12.31 -34.90
CA PHE A 207 -26.86 -12.85 -33.75
C PHE A 207 -27.61 -12.63 -32.42
N GLY A 208 -28.83 -12.09 -32.47
CA GLY A 208 -29.62 -11.80 -31.27
C GLY A 208 -28.91 -10.84 -30.30
N GLU A 209 -29.12 -11.05 -29.00
CA GLU A 209 -28.57 -10.19 -27.96
C GLU A 209 -27.05 -10.36 -27.76
N GLN A 210 -26.42 -11.36 -28.38
CA GLN A 210 -25.03 -11.74 -28.10
C GLN A 210 -24.01 -10.62 -28.35
N PRO A 211 -24.04 -9.86 -29.47
CA PRO A 211 -23.13 -8.76 -29.68
C PRO A 211 -23.23 -7.67 -28.61
N GLN A 212 -24.46 -7.31 -28.21
CA GLN A 212 -24.69 -6.28 -27.20
C GLN A 212 -24.31 -6.76 -25.80
N ALA A 213 -24.62 -8.02 -25.48
CA ALA A 213 -24.23 -8.64 -24.21
C ALA A 213 -22.71 -8.69 -24.07
N LEU A 214 -22.00 -9.16 -25.12
CA LEU A 214 -20.55 -9.22 -25.12
C LEU A 214 -19.91 -7.83 -25.01
N ALA A 215 -20.44 -6.83 -25.74
CA ALA A 215 -19.97 -5.46 -25.67
C ALA A 215 -20.12 -4.86 -24.25
N ARG A 216 -21.25 -5.13 -23.58
CA ARG A 216 -21.50 -4.67 -22.20
C ARG A 216 -20.61 -5.37 -21.19
N GLU A 217 -20.50 -6.69 -21.26
CA GLU A 217 -19.69 -7.50 -20.33
C GLU A 217 -18.21 -7.14 -20.44
N LEU A 218 -17.64 -7.16 -21.66
CA LEU A 218 -16.26 -6.73 -21.89
C LEU A 218 -16.05 -5.25 -21.55
N GLY A 219 -17.00 -4.39 -21.91
CA GLY A 219 -16.91 -2.96 -21.66
C GLY A 219 -16.83 -2.63 -20.16
N ALA A 220 -17.64 -3.30 -19.34
CA ALA A 220 -17.59 -3.14 -17.89
C ALA A 220 -16.27 -3.67 -17.31
N ALA A 221 -15.88 -4.88 -17.68
CA ALA A 221 -14.73 -5.54 -17.09
C ALA A 221 -13.39 -4.88 -17.49
N LEU A 222 -13.25 -4.49 -18.76
CA LEU A 222 -12.07 -3.79 -19.26
C LEU A 222 -11.98 -2.35 -18.75
N ARG A 223 -13.11 -1.69 -18.46
CA ARG A 223 -13.10 -0.37 -17.83
C ARG A 223 -12.47 -0.43 -16.43
N ALA A 224 -12.87 -1.42 -15.64
CA ALA A 224 -12.25 -1.68 -14.33
C ALA A 224 -10.77 -2.02 -14.45
N GLY A 225 -10.39 -2.86 -15.43
CA GLY A 225 -8.99 -3.21 -15.70
C GLY A 225 -8.14 -1.98 -16.07
N ARG A 226 -8.63 -1.12 -16.96
CA ARG A 226 -7.98 0.13 -17.34
C ARG A 226 -7.80 1.06 -16.14
N ALA A 227 -8.85 1.24 -15.36
CA ALA A 227 -8.81 2.09 -14.18
C ALA A 227 -7.81 1.57 -13.14
N LEU A 228 -7.74 0.25 -12.91
CA LEU A 228 -6.74 -0.35 -12.01
C LEU A 228 -5.31 -0.12 -12.51
N THR A 229 -5.05 -0.30 -13.81
CA THR A 229 -3.74 0.00 -14.41
C THR A 229 -3.35 1.46 -14.19
N GLN A 230 -4.27 2.39 -14.41
CA GLN A 230 -4.04 3.83 -14.21
C GLN A 230 -3.81 4.17 -12.72
N ALA A 231 -4.60 3.58 -11.82
CA ALA A 231 -4.51 3.81 -10.39
C ALA A 231 -3.16 3.32 -9.82
N LEU A 232 -2.69 2.14 -10.25
CA LEU A 232 -1.39 1.60 -9.87
C LEU A 232 -0.26 2.47 -10.44
N GLY A 233 -0.37 2.89 -11.70
CA GLY A 233 0.55 3.84 -12.33
C GLY A 233 0.70 5.13 -11.54
N LEU A 234 -0.41 5.75 -11.18
CA LEU A 234 -0.43 6.99 -10.40
C LEU A 234 0.11 6.81 -8.97
N GLY A 235 -0.14 5.64 -8.36
CA GLY A 235 0.48 5.26 -7.09
C GLY A 235 2.00 5.20 -7.17
N MET A 236 2.56 4.60 -8.24
CA MET A 236 4.01 4.59 -8.46
C MET A 236 4.58 5.98 -8.74
N GLU A 237 3.87 6.82 -9.50
CA GLU A 237 4.27 8.21 -9.75
C GLU A 237 4.33 9.02 -8.45
N LEU A 238 3.35 8.84 -7.56
CA LEU A 238 3.36 9.42 -6.21
C LEU A 238 4.60 8.98 -5.43
N MET A 239 4.87 7.68 -5.39
CA MET A 239 6.05 7.17 -4.66
C MET A 239 7.36 7.71 -5.24
N ASN A 240 7.49 7.78 -6.57
CA ASN A 240 8.67 8.37 -7.23
C ASN A 240 8.83 9.86 -6.90
N ALA A 241 7.73 10.62 -6.85
CA ALA A 241 7.78 12.03 -6.46
C ALA A 241 8.19 12.18 -4.99
N THR A 242 7.74 11.27 -4.11
CA THR A 242 8.15 11.28 -2.69
C THR A 242 9.62 10.90 -2.50
N ASP A 243 10.17 10.00 -3.32
CA ASP A 243 11.60 9.65 -3.29
C ASP A 243 12.50 10.79 -3.81
N ALA A 244 12.00 11.55 -4.79
CA ALA A 244 12.69 12.71 -5.33
C ALA A 244 12.63 13.94 -4.41
N ALA A 245 11.76 13.95 -3.40
CA ALA A 245 11.55 15.08 -2.52
C ALA A 245 12.81 15.43 -1.70
N VAL A 246 13.19 16.70 -1.71
CA VAL A 246 14.43 17.18 -1.07
C VAL A 246 14.15 17.82 0.28
N LEU A 247 14.83 17.36 1.33
CA LEU A 247 14.82 18.03 2.63
C LEU A 247 15.35 19.46 2.52
N THR A 248 14.60 20.41 3.07
CA THR A 248 14.98 21.83 3.06
C THR A 248 16.22 22.09 3.94
N ARG A 249 16.87 23.25 3.73
CA ARG A 249 17.99 23.68 4.58
C ARG A 249 17.56 23.90 6.03
N ASP A 250 16.35 24.42 6.25
CA ASP A 250 15.80 24.66 7.59
C ASP A 250 15.55 23.32 8.30
N CYS A 251 15.01 22.32 7.60
CA CYS A 251 14.90 20.95 8.09
C CYS A 251 16.26 20.31 8.39
N SER A 252 17.24 20.42 7.48
CA SER A 252 18.58 19.84 7.68
C SER A 252 19.27 20.39 8.94
N ARG A 253 19.09 21.69 9.22
CA ARG A 253 19.59 22.32 10.45
C ARG A 253 18.85 21.83 11.70
N ALA A 254 17.53 21.72 11.65
CA ALA A 254 16.73 21.24 12.78
C ALA A 254 17.05 19.77 13.11
N LEU A 255 17.17 18.92 12.09
CA LEU A 255 17.59 17.52 12.23
C LEU A 255 19.00 17.40 12.82
N ALA A 256 19.96 18.19 12.34
CA ALA A 256 21.31 18.19 12.90
C ALA A 256 21.32 18.64 14.37
N ARG A 257 20.47 19.63 14.72
CA ARG A 257 20.29 20.07 16.10
C ARG A 257 19.73 19.00 17.02
N MET A 258 18.73 18.28 16.52
CA MET A 258 18.08 17.20 17.22
C MET A 258 19.00 15.99 17.41
N GLN A 259 19.70 15.58 16.35
CA GLN A 259 20.40 14.29 16.32
C GLN A 259 21.85 14.34 16.81
N TYR A 260 22.54 15.48 16.65
CA TYR A 260 23.99 15.54 16.83
C TYR A 260 24.50 16.70 17.70
N CYS A 261 23.73 17.76 17.98
CA CYS A 261 24.27 18.85 18.80
C CYS A 261 24.55 18.45 20.26
N SER A 262 23.92 17.39 20.78
CA SER A 262 24.28 16.78 22.06
C SER A 262 25.73 16.25 22.04
N HIS A 263 26.20 15.70 20.91
CA HIS A 263 27.58 15.22 20.75
C HIS A 263 28.58 16.37 20.88
N CYS A 264 28.23 17.58 20.44
CA CYS A 264 29.10 18.75 20.60
C CYS A 264 29.36 19.11 22.06
N ARG A 265 28.50 18.64 22.98
CA ARG A 265 28.65 18.76 24.43
C ARG A 265 29.22 17.51 25.10
N GLY A 266 29.69 16.54 24.31
CA GLY A 266 30.15 15.24 24.80
C GLY A 266 29.04 14.23 25.09
N LEU A 267 27.77 14.60 24.90
CA LEU A 267 26.62 13.74 25.20
C LEU A 267 26.29 12.87 23.98
N THR A 268 27.07 11.81 23.75
CA THR A 268 26.96 10.97 22.54
C THR A 268 25.92 9.85 22.61
N LEU A 269 25.44 9.54 23.83
CA LEU A 269 24.49 8.46 24.07
C LEU A 269 23.04 8.94 24.28
N ILE A 270 22.84 10.22 24.61
CA ILE A 270 21.51 10.76 24.89
C ILE A 270 20.66 10.85 23.62
N LYS A 271 19.42 10.37 23.70
CA LYS A 271 18.46 10.43 22.59
C LYS A 271 17.59 11.69 22.64
N PRO A 272 17.09 12.19 21.49
CA PRO A 272 16.14 13.28 21.49
C PRO A 272 14.83 12.87 22.17
N CYS A 273 14.21 13.82 22.88
CA CYS A 273 12.89 13.59 23.46
C CYS A 273 11.85 13.28 22.38
N PRO A 274 10.87 12.37 22.61
CA PRO A 274 9.86 12.01 21.61
C PRO A 274 9.09 13.21 21.06
N GLY A 275 8.63 14.12 21.92
CA GLY A 275 7.93 15.34 21.50
C GLY A 275 8.80 16.32 20.69
N TYR A 276 10.11 16.37 21.00
CA TYR A 276 11.06 17.17 20.21
C TYR A 276 11.25 16.56 18.83
N CYS A 277 11.45 15.25 18.78
CA CYS A 277 11.58 14.48 17.55
C CYS A 277 10.39 14.69 16.62
N LEU A 278 9.17 14.55 17.15
CA LEU A 278 7.94 14.73 16.38
C LEU A 278 7.82 16.16 15.83
N ASN A 279 8.12 17.19 16.63
CA ASN A 279 8.08 18.56 16.12
C ASN A 279 9.08 18.80 14.98
N VAL A 280 10.29 18.25 15.08
CA VAL A 280 11.28 18.37 14.00
C VAL A 280 10.82 17.62 12.75
N LEU A 281 10.40 16.35 12.88
CA LEU A 281 10.03 15.52 11.74
C LEU A 281 8.72 15.94 11.07
N ARG A 282 7.69 16.34 11.83
CA ARG A 282 6.44 16.89 11.26
C ARG A 282 6.68 18.20 10.50
N GLY A 283 7.63 19.03 10.95
CA GLY A 283 8.04 20.21 10.20
C GLY A 283 8.83 19.87 8.93
N CYS A 284 9.73 18.89 9.01
CA CYS A 284 10.51 18.43 7.87
C CYS A 284 9.66 17.78 6.77
N LEU A 285 8.64 17.01 7.16
CA LEU A 285 7.79 16.22 6.28
C LEU A 285 6.42 16.86 6.03
N ALA A 286 6.27 18.15 6.34
CA ALA A 286 5.01 18.86 6.26
C ALA A 286 4.33 18.70 4.89
N SER A 287 5.07 18.92 3.79
CA SER A 287 4.56 18.75 2.42
C SER A 287 4.18 17.31 2.09
N LEU A 288 4.88 16.33 2.67
CA LEU A 288 4.61 14.92 2.45
C LEU A 288 3.33 14.49 3.17
N THR A 289 3.10 15.00 4.38
CA THR A 289 1.89 14.69 5.16
C THR A 289 0.60 15.24 4.54
N GLU A 290 0.68 16.24 3.64
CA GLU A 290 -0.47 16.71 2.83
C GLU A 290 -1.03 15.63 1.89
N LEU A 291 -0.21 14.62 1.55
CA LEU A 291 -0.61 13.49 0.72
C LEU A 291 -1.48 12.48 1.49
N ASN A 292 -1.52 12.54 2.83
CA ASN A 292 -2.15 11.49 3.64
C ASN A 292 -3.64 11.31 3.32
N LEU A 293 -4.43 12.39 3.20
CA LEU A 293 -5.86 12.26 2.90
C LEU A 293 -6.10 11.74 1.47
N PRO A 294 -5.50 12.33 0.41
CA PRO A 294 -5.65 11.80 -0.95
C PRO A 294 -5.15 10.36 -1.09
N TRP A 295 -4.05 10.02 -0.44
CA TRP A 295 -3.50 8.67 -0.44
C TRP A 295 -4.45 7.65 0.19
N ARG A 296 -5.08 7.97 1.33
CA ARG A 296 -6.06 7.09 1.98
C ARG A 296 -7.22 6.76 1.05
N ARG A 297 -7.75 7.77 0.37
CA ARG A 297 -8.82 7.61 -0.64
C ARG A 297 -8.33 6.77 -1.82
N HIS A 298 -7.12 7.04 -2.29
CA HIS A 298 -6.51 6.28 -3.39
C HIS A 298 -6.29 4.81 -3.04
N VAL A 299 -5.86 4.49 -1.81
CA VAL A 299 -5.73 3.11 -1.33
C VAL A 299 -7.09 2.40 -1.32
N ALA A 300 -8.14 3.08 -0.83
CA ALA A 300 -9.49 2.51 -0.87
C ALA A 300 -9.97 2.26 -2.32
N LEU A 301 -9.70 3.20 -3.23
CA LEU A 301 -9.99 3.03 -4.65
C LEU A 301 -9.20 1.87 -5.28
N LEU A 302 -7.93 1.70 -4.92
CA LEU A 302 -7.13 0.56 -5.35
C LEU A 302 -7.72 -0.77 -4.88
N GLU A 303 -8.18 -0.86 -3.62
CA GLU A 303 -8.89 -2.03 -3.10
C GLU A 303 -10.16 -2.30 -3.93
N ASP A 304 -11.01 -1.30 -4.09
CA ASP A 304 -12.31 -1.43 -4.78
C ASP A 304 -12.14 -1.80 -6.26
N LEU A 305 -11.18 -1.18 -6.97
CA LEU A 305 -10.85 -1.53 -8.35
C LEU A 305 -10.28 -2.94 -8.46
N THR A 306 -9.45 -3.37 -7.50
CA THR A 306 -8.91 -4.73 -7.45
C THR A 306 -10.03 -5.75 -7.25
N HIS A 307 -11.02 -5.43 -6.41
CA HIS A 307 -12.24 -6.22 -6.28
C HIS A 307 -13.10 -6.22 -7.54
N ALA A 308 -13.25 -5.09 -8.24
CA ALA A 308 -14.01 -5.01 -9.48
C ALA A 308 -13.40 -5.88 -10.59
N VAL A 309 -12.06 -5.87 -10.71
CA VAL A 309 -11.33 -6.66 -11.73
C VAL A 309 -11.37 -8.15 -11.43
N ALA A 310 -11.27 -8.55 -10.15
CA ALA A 310 -11.10 -9.94 -9.73
C ALA A 310 -12.25 -10.47 -8.86
N GLY A 311 -13.44 -9.88 -8.96
CA GLY A 311 -14.64 -10.22 -8.19
C GLY A 311 -15.51 -11.31 -8.83
N GLN A 312 -16.77 -11.41 -8.43
CA GLN A 312 -17.72 -12.42 -8.95
C GLN A 312 -18.11 -12.22 -10.43
N HIS A 313 -17.88 -11.02 -10.99
CA HIS A 313 -18.02 -10.71 -12.42
C HIS A 313 -16.67 -10.22 -12.97
N SER A 314 -15.63 -11.04 -12.76
CA SER A 314 -14.24 -10.66 -13.05
C SER A 314 -13.96 -10.46 -14.54
N LEU A 315 -12.89 -9.70 -14.79
CA LEU A 315 -12.27 -9.55 -16.11
C LEU A 315 -11.92 -10.89 -16.77
N GLU A 316 -11.49 -11.84 -15.96
CA GLU A 316 -11.20 -13.20 -16.39
C GLU A 316 -12.45 -13.92 -16.92
N LEU A 317 -13.58 -13.88 -16.21
CA LEU A 317 -14.81 -14.50 -16.70
C LEU A 317 -15.31 -13.86 -18.00
N ALA A 318 -15.23 -12.53 -18.12
CA ALA A 318 -15.63 -11.83 -19.33
C ALA A 318 -14.76 -12.20 -20.55
N LEU A 319 -13.44 -12.34 -20.36
CA LEU A 319 -12.52 -12.73 -21.43
C LEU A 319 -12.65 -14.21 -21.79
N LEU A 320 -12.81 -15.09 -20.81
CA LEU A 320 -13.00 -16.53 -21.06
C LEU A 320 -14.35 -16.82 -21.73
N GLY A 321 -15.38 -16.02 -21.45
CA GLY A 321 -16.72 -16.16 -22.05
C GLY A 321 -16.85 -15.72 -23.50
N VAL A 322 -15.83 -15.08 -24.10
CA VAL A 322 -15.88 -14.56 -25.47
C VAL A 322 -16.21 -15.66 -26.48
N GLU A 323 -15.54 -16.81 -26.36
CA GLU A 323 -15.71 -17.95 -27.27
C GLU A 323 -17.17 -18.45 -27.26
N GLY A 324 -17.74 -18.71 -26.08
CA GLY A 324 -19.11 -19.17 -25.94
C GLY A 324 -20.14 -18.18 -26.49
N LYS A 325 -19.97 -16.88 -26.25
CA LYS A 325 -20.86 -15.84 -26.80
C LYS A 325 -20.84 -15.80 -28.32
N VAL A 326 -19.66 -16.00 -28.93
CA VAL A 326 -19.52 -16.04 -30.39
C VAL A 326 -20.12 -17.33 -30.95
N ASN A 327 -19.91 -18.48 -30.28
CA ASN A 327 -20.53 -19.74 -30.66
C ASN A 327 -22.07 -19.64 -30.64
N ASP A 328 -22.65 -19.14 -29.55
CA ASP A 328 -24.09 -18.96 -29.40
C ASP A 328 -24.67 -18.02 -30.47
N ALA A 329 -23.94 -16.97 -30.83
CA ALA A 329 -24.32 -16.05 -31.90
C ALA A 329 -24.41 -16.78 -33.25
N ILE A 330 -23.38 -17.56 -33.61
CA ILE A 330 -23.34 -18.29 -34.88
C ILE A 330 -24.46 -19.34 -34.93
N LEU A 331 -24.65 -20.09 -33.84
CA LEU A 331 -25.73 -21.08 -33.73
C LEU A 331 -27.11 -20.44 -33.89
N LEU A 332 -27.33 -19.26 -33.31
CA LEU A 332 -28.60 -18.53 -33.45
C LEU A 332 -28.85 -18.08 -34.90
N ALA A 333 -27.81 -17.62 -35.59
CA ALA A 333 -27.90 -17.26 -37.01
C ALA A 333 -28.24 -18.48 -37.88
N GLN A 334 -27.64 -19.65 -37.60
CA GLN A 334 -27.95 -20.90 -38.30
C GLN A 334 -29.39 -21.36 -38.03
N LEU A 335 -29.85 -21.29 -36.77
CA LEU A 335 -31.20 -21.67 -36.37
C LEU A 335 -32.28 -20.85 -37.10
N HIS A 336 -32.02 -19.58 -37.35
CA HIS A 336 -32.95 -18.67 -38.04
C HIS A 336 -32.64 -18.48 -39.54
N GLY A 337 -31.81 -19.36 -40.11
CA GLY A 337 -31.28 -19.22 -41.47
C GLY A 337 -32.29 -18.90 -42.57
N PRO A 338 -33.39 -19.69 -42.73
CA PRO A 338 -34.39 -19.43 -43.78
C PRO A 338 -35.06 -18.05 -43.68
N ARG A 339 -35.35 -17.60 -42.45
CA ARG A 339 -35.92 -16.27 -42.20
C ARG A 339 -34.91 -15.16 -42.50
N LEU A 340 -33.65 -15.38 -42.11
CA LEU A 340 -32.57 -14.44 -42.38
C LEU A 340 -32.33 -14.30 -43.89
N ALA A 341 -32.28 -15.41 -44.64
CA ALA A 341 -32.12 -15.39 -46.09
C ALA A 341 -33.24 -14.61 -46.79
N ALA A 342 -34.51 -14.87 -46.46
CA ALA A 342 -35.63 -14.12 -47.02
C ALA A 342 -35.57 -12.62 -46.69
N THR A 343 -35.05 -12.27 -45.51
CA THR A 343 -34.86 -10.86 -45.11
C THR A 343 -33.71 -10.22 -45.89
N VAL A 344 -32.59 -10.93 -46.06
CA VAL A 344 -31.45 -10.45 -46.85
C VAL A 344 -31.87 -10.23 -48.30
N ASP A 345 -32.59 -11.17 -48.91
CA ASP A 345 -33.04 -11.01 -50.31
C ASP A 345 -33.97 -9.81 -50.50
N LYS A 346 -34.75 -9.48 -49.47
CA LYS A 346 -35.63 -8.31 -49.48
C LYS A 346 -34.86 -6.99 -49.32
N VAL A 347 -33.84 -6.97 -48.46
CA VAL A 347 -33.13 -5.73 -48.09
C VAL A 347 -31.92 -5.46 -48.99
N CYS A 348 -31.13 -6.50 -49.27
CA CYS A 348 -29.90 -6.43 -50.06
C CYS A 348 -30.07 -6.92 -51.52
N GLY A 349 -31.30 -7.24 -51.93
CA GLY A 349 -31.64 -7.74 -53.28
C GLY A 349 -31.55 -9.26 -53.39
N ALA A 350 -32.27 -9.86 -54.34
CA ALA A 350 -32.26 -11.31 -54.54
C ALA A 350 -30.93 -11.77 -55.16
N SER A 351 -30.38 -12.89 -54.68
CA SER A 351 -29.26 -13.53 -55.39
C SER A 351 -29.79 -14.09 -56.70
N THR A 352 -29.20 -13.72 -57.84
CA THR A 352 -29.43 -14.41 -59.12
C THR A 352 -28.80 -15.81 -59.03
N ALA A 353 -29.44 -16.71 -58.29
CA ALA A 353 -29.22 -18.13 -58.46
C ALA A 353 -29.91 -18.49 -59.77
N GLU A 354 -29.13 -18.73 -60.83
CA GLU A 354 -29.64 -19.42 -62.00
C GLU A 354 -30.30 -20.72 -61.53
N ALA A 355 -31.59 -20.87 -61.84
CA ALA A 355 -32.32 -22.10 -61.56
C ALA A 355 -31.60 -23.27 -62.24
N PRO A 356 -31.26 -24.36 -61.53
CA PRO A 356 -30.83 -25.57 -62.20
C PRO A 356 -32.03 -26.12 -62.97
N SER A 357 -31.93 -26.10 -64.30
CA SER A 357 -32.88 -26.76 -65.19
C SER A 357 -33.11 -28.20 -64.75
N SER A 358 -34.38 -28.55 -64.71
CA SER A 358 -34.92 -29.89 -64.54
C SER A 358 -34.16 -30.93 -65.36
N HIS A 359 -33.43 -31.82 -64.67
CA HIS A 359 -33.09 -33.14 -65.21
C HIS A 359 -33.47 -34.22 -64.20
N THR A 360 -34.02 -35.29 -64.77
CA THR A 360 -34.73 -36.45 -64.23
C THR A 360 -34.00 -37.24 -63.13
N PRO A 361 -34.75 -38.05 -62.32
CA PRO A 361 -34.21 -38.78 -61.18
C PRO A 361 -33.43 -40.02 -61.65
N THR A 362 -32.19 -40.16 -61.17
CA THR A 362 -31.44 -41.41 -61.25
C THR A 362 -31.17 -41.90 -59.84
N GLU A 363 -31.59 -43.13 -59.56
CA GLU A 363 -31.39 -43.85 -58.32
C GLU A 363 -29.91 -43.86 -57.88
N GLY A 364 -29.67 -43.55 -56.61
CA GLY A 364 -28.34 -43.56 -56.00
C GLY A 364 -28.42 -43.85 -54.51
N GLN A 365 -28.23 -45.14 -54.18
CA GLN A 365 -27.86 -45.76 -52.91
C GLN A 365 -28.06 -44.97 -51.59
N VAL A 366 -28.98 -45.49 -50.78
CA VAL A 366 -29.02 -45.33 -49.33
C VAL A 366 -27.67 -45.80 -48.74
N SER A 367 -26.92 -44.88 -48.15
CA SER A 367 -25.86 -45.20 -47.18
C SER A 367 -26.31 -44.72 -45.81
N THR A 368 -26.73 -45.69 -45.00
CA THR A 368 -27.07 -45.56 -43.59
C THR A 368 -25.81 -45.18 -42.82
N ALA A 369 -25.71 -43.94 -42.34
CA ALA A 369 -24.69 -43.56 -41.37
C ALA A 369 -25.17 -43.96 -39.97
N THR A 370 -24.49 -44.96 -39.42
CA THR A 370 -24.69 -45.54 -38.09
C THR A 370 -24.53 -44.47 -37.00
N ALA A 371 -25.49 -44.40 -36.08
CA ALA A 371 -25.36 -43.66 -34.84
C ALA A 371 -24.28 -44.32 -33.96
N THR A 372 -23.20 -43.59 -33.68
CA THR A 372 -22.19 -44.00 -32.70
C THR A 372 -22.38 -43.18 -31.43
N SER A 373 -22.68 -43.89 -30.35
CA SER A 373 -22.73 -43.43 -28.96
C SER A 373 -21.39 -42.88 -28.46
N PRO A 374 -21.39 -42.06 -27.38
CA PRO A 374 -20.22 -41.31 -26.94
C PRO A 374 -19.17 -42.22 -26.28
N PRO A 375 -17.86 -41.98 -26.45
CA PRO A 375 -16.87 -42.67 -25.65
C PRO A 375 -16.79 -42.04 -24.25
N ALA A 376 -16.65 -42.95 -23.29
CA ALA A 376 -16.51 -42.69 -21.87
C ALA A 376 -15.24 -41.90 -21.52
N SER A 377 -15.40 -41.09 -20.47
CA SER A 377 -14.41 -40.48 -19.58
C SER A 377 -13.01 -41.11 -19.60
N THR A 378 -12.04 -40.34 -20.10
CA THR A 378 -10.62 -40.42 -19.75
C THR A 378 -10.28 -39.43 -18.63
N PRO A 379 -9.20 -39.65 -17.85
CA PRO A 379 -8.94 -38.92 -16.62
C PRO A 379 -8.58 -37.46 -16.93
N PHE A 380 -9.19 -36.53 -16.21
CA PHE A 380 -8.88 -35.10 -16.24
C PHE A 380 -7.38 -34.87 -16.03
N SER A 381 -6.66 -34.55 -17.10
CA SER A 381 -5.54 -33.60 -17.02
C SER A 381 -6.20 -32.23 -16.91
N GLU A 382 -5.90 -31.47 -15.85
CA GLU A 382 -6.44 -30.12 -15.65
C GLU A 382 -6.30 -29.32 -16.96
N SER A 383 -7.43 -28.83 -17.48
CA SER A 383 -7.39 -28.02 -18.69
C SER A 383 -6.65 -26.72 -18.39
N PRO A 384 -5.92 -26.13 -19.37
CA PRO A 384 -5.28 -24.83 -19.21
C PRO A 384 -6.23 -23.71 -18.74
N ASP A 385 -7.53 -23.91 -18.99
CA ASP A 385 -8.65 -23.07 -18.54
C ASP A 385 -8.77 -23.03 -17.01
N VAL A 386 -8.46 -24.11 -16.28
CA VAL A 386 -8.49 -24.16 -14.81
C VAL A 386 -7.27 -23.47 -14.18
N GLU A 387 -6.10 -23.56 -14.81
CA GLU A 387 -4.85 -22.96 -14.32
C GLU A 387 -4.85 -21.43 -14.48
N LEU A 388 -5.46 -20.93 -15.57
CA LEU A 388 -5.63 -19.50 -15.76
C LEU A 388 -6.68 -18.95 -14.78
N ARG A 389 -7.77 -19.71 -14.58
CA ARG A 389 -8.89 -19.37 -13.71
C ARG A 389 -8.47 -19.22 -12.25
N GLY A 390 -8.56 -17.99 -11.74
CA GLY A 390 -8.27 -17.69 -10.34
C GLY A 390 -6.89 -17.07 -10.09
N ARG A 391 -6.06 -16.88 -11.13
CA ARG A 391 -4.83 -16.08 -11.00
C ARG A 391 -5.13 -14.65 -10.56
N LEU A 392 -6.13 -14.01 -11.15
CA LEU A 392 -6.59 -12.69 -10.72
C LEU A 392 -7.14 -12.71 -9.29
N ALA A 393 -7.85 -13.78 -8.89
CA ALA A 393 -8.35 -13.92 -7.53
C ALA A 393 -7.23 -14.10 -6.49
N HIS A 394 -6.14 -14.79 -6.85
CA HIS A 394 -4.94 -14.89 -6.02
C HIS A 394 -4.25 -13.53 -5.88
N LEU A 395 -3.99 -12.83 -6.99
CA LEU A 395 -3.40 -11.48 -6.97
C LEU A 395 -4.21 -10.50 -6.13
N ARG A 396 -5.54 -10.54 -6.27
CA ARG A 396 -6.46 -9.76 -5.44
C ARG A 396 -6.28 -10.02 -3.96
N ARG A 397 -6.25 -11.30 -3.54
CA ARG A 397 -6.09 -11.68 -2.13
C ARG A 397 -4.77 -11.19 -1.55
N GLU A 398 -3.68 -11.35 -2.31
CA GLU A 398 -2.36 -10.88 -1.89
C GLU A 398 -2.36 -9.36 -1.73
N PHE A 399 -2.77 -8.62 -2.77
CA PHE A 399 -2.71 -7.17 -2.76
C PHE A 399 -3.62 -6.53 -1.71
N VAL A 400 -4.89 -6.95 -1.65
CA VAL A 400 -5.87 -6.44 -0.67
C VAL A 400 -5.50 -6.87 0.75
N GLY A 401 -4.77 -7.97 0.95
CA GLY A 401 -4.25 -8.37 2.25
C GLY A 401 -3.13 -7.46 2.80
N TYR A 402 -2.36 -6.80 1.93
CA TYR A 402 -1.21 -5.98 2.32
C TYR A 402 -1.44 -4.46 2.19
N ILE A 403 -2.09 -3.99 1.11
CA ILE A 403 -2.21 -2.55 0.83
C ILE A 403 -2.89 -1.74 1.95
N PRO A 404 -3.89 -2.24 2.70
CA PRO A 404 -4.54 -1.45 3.74
C PRO A 404 -3.60 -1.05 4.88
N ARG A 405 -2.53 -1.81 5.13
CA ARG A 405 -1.51 -1.50 6.14
C ARG A 405 -0.79 -0.17 5.84
N TYR A 406 -0.73 0.21 4.58
CA TYR A 406 -0.07 1.42 4.11
C TYR A 406 -1.00 2.62 4.00
N LYS A 407 -2.27 2.47 4.34
CA LYS A 407 -3.29 3.52 4.24
C LYS A 407 -2.89 4.81 4.96
N THR A 408 -2.25 4.69 6.12
CA THR A 408 -1.86 5.85 6.95
C THR A 408 -0.40 6.24 6.79
N PHE A 409 0.31 5.64 5.81
CA PHE A 409 1.77 5.71 5.67
C PHE A 409 2.32 7.15 5.77
N PHE A 410 1.85 8.06 4.92
CA PHE A 410 2.35 9.45 4.91
C PHE A 410 2.04 10.22 6.19
N GLY A 411 0.93 9.91 6.86
CA GLY A 411 0.55 10.54 8.12
C GLY A 411 1.34 10.01 9.32
N ALA A 412 1.76 8.74 9.29
CA ALA A 412 2.47 8.05 10.37
C ALA A 412 4.00 8.08 10.24
N LEU A 413 4.52 8.55 9.10
CA LEU A 413 5.97 8.56 8.84
C LEU A 413 6.79 9.36 9.88
N PRO A 414 6.34 10.52 10.38
CA PRO A 414 7.06 11.21 11.46
C PRO A 414 7.19 10.37 12.74
N GLU A 415 6.14 9.63 13.10
CA GLU A 415 6.12 8.73 14.26
C GLU A 415 7.07 7.55 14.03
N MET A 416 6.98 6.87 12.89
CA MET A 416 7.86 5.76 12.53
C MET A 416 9.34 6.16 12.55
N LEU A 417 9.67 7.37 12.09
CA LEU A 417 11.05 7.88 12.12
C LEU A 417 11.52 8.30 13.53
N CYS A 418 10.60 8.52 14.46
CA CYS A 418 10.88 8.82 15.87
C CYS A 418 10.90 7.59 16.76
N GLU A 419 10.40 6.44 16.29
CA GLU A 419 10.46 5.17 17.01
C GLU A 419 11.90 4.67 17.08
N GLY A 420 12.55 4.89 18.23
CA GLY A 420 13.75 4.16 18.66
C GLY A 420 13.38 3.13 19.73
N GLU A 421 14.27 2.17 20.00
CA GLU A 421 14.16 1.27 21.17
C GLU A 421 13.83 2.13 22.41
N MET A 422 12.58 2.08 22.86
CA MET A 422 12.12 2.82 24.04
C MET A 422 12.74 2.17 25.27
N GLY A 423 13.99 2.51 25.52
CA GLY A 423 14.57 2.37 26.85
C GLY A 423 13.77 3.24 27.82
N LEU A 424 13.61 2.76 29.04
CA LEU A 424 13.08 3.52 30.18
C LEU A 424 14.08 4.62 30.60
N GLU A 425 14.56 5.43 29.66
CA GLU A 425 15.43 6.57 29.95
C GLU A 425 14.58 7.70 30.53
N PHE A 426 14.84 8.04 31.79
CA PHE A 426 14.13 9.11 32.51
C PHE A 426 14.53 10.52 32.04
N THR A 427 15.53 10.64 31.16
CA THR A 427 16.00 11.92 30.62
C THR A 427 16.29 11.83 29.13
N CYS A 428 16.11 12.95 28.42
CA CYS A 428 16.26 13.05 26.98
C CYS A 428 16.77 14.43 26.55
N TRP A 429 17.24 14.55 25.32
CA TRP A 429 17.72 15.80 24.73
C TRP A 429 16.57 16.60 24.12
N ASN A 430 16.40 17.86 24.52
CA ASN A 430 15.34 18.74 23.99
C ASN A 430 15.82 19.74 22.92
N GLY A 431 17.07 19.64 22.46
CA GLY A 431 17.69 20.58 21.53
C GLY A 431 18.58 21.64 22.18
N ASP A 432 18.46 21.80 23.51
CA ASP A 432 19.20 22.78 24.31
C ASP A 432 19.85 22.19 25.55
N ASP A 433 19.27 21.19 26.20
CA ASP A 433 19.85 20.50 27.36
C ASP A 433 19.25 19.09 27.55
N VAL A 434 19.80 18.34 28.51
CA VAL A 434 19.23 17.09 29.02
C VAL A 434 18.11 17.42 30.01
N VAL A 435 16.90 16.95 29.72
CA VAL A 435 15.69 17.22 30.52
C VAL A 435 14.93 15.94 30.82
N GLU A 436 14.07 15.98 31.84
CA GLU A 436 13.15 14.85 32.14
C GLU A 436 12.07 14.70 31.06
N SER A 437 11.59 15.81 30.50
CA SER A 437 10.57 15.79 29.46
C SER A 437 10.61 17.03 28.58
N TYR A 438 10.09 16.88 27.35
CA TYR A 438 9.91 17.97 26.41
C TYR A 438 8.64 18.77 26.75
N THR A 439 8.78 20.08 26.98
CA THR A 439 7.71 20.94 27.52
C THR A 439 6.94 21.72 26.46
N LYS A 440 7.46 21.87 25.25
CA LYS A 440 6.80 22.63 24.19
C LYS A 440 5.66 21.79 23.58
N LYS A 441 4.61 22.48 23.10
CA LYS A 441 3.48 21.83 22.44
C LYS A 441 3.92 21.08 21.19
N VAL A 442 3.47 19.84 21.03
CA VAL A 442 3.68 19.06 19.80
C VAL A 442 2.65 19.50 18.75
N VAL A 443 3.10 19.99 17.60
CA VAL A 443 2.21 20.42 16.50
C VAL A 443 1.73 19.24 15.67
N GLY A 444 0.56 19.37 15.03
CA GLY A 444 -0.01 18.34 14.15
C GLY A 444 0.71 18.22 12.80
N ASN A 445 0.18 17.36 11.93
CA ASN A 445 0.65 17.17 10.55
C ASN A 445 0.18 18.27 9.60
N GLY A 446 0.80 18.35 8.42
CA GLY A 446 0.45 19.32 7.37
C GLY A 446 1.11 20.68 7.54
N VAL A 447 1.25 21.40 6.43
CA VAL A 447 1.92 22.72 6.32
C VAL A 447 1.21 23.76 7.18
N HIS A 448 -0.11 23.70 7.27
CA HIS A 448 -0.89 24.64 8.10
C HIS A 448 -0.55 24.51 9.59
N ALA A 449 -0.45 23.28 10.12
CA ALA A 449 -0.11 23.06 11.52
C ALA A 449 1.31 23.54 11.87
N GLN A 450 2.23 23.55 10.90
CA GLN A 450 3.62 23.96 11.13
C GLN A 450 3.80 25.47 11.39
N ARG A 451 2.76 26.29 11.21
CA ARG A 451 2.82 27.72 11.55
C ARG A 451 3.16 27.97 13.02
N GLN A 452 2.79 27.04 13.90
CA GLN A 452 3.04 27.10 15.34
C GLN A 452 4.24 26.23 15.77
N ASN A 453 5.00 25.66 14.82
CA ASN A 453 6.09 24.75 15.15
C ASN A 453 7.26 25.51 15.82
N PRO A 454 7.66 25.12 17.06
CA PRO A 454 8.70 25.82 17.78
C PRO A 454 10.13 25.46 17.36
N GLU A 455 10.31 24.42 16.53
CA GLU A 455 11.64 23.89 16.18
C GLU A 455 12.13 24.31 14.80
N LEU A 456 11.22 24.55 13.85
CA LEU A 456 11.57 25.07 12.52
C LEU A 456 10.43 25.83 11.85
N LYS A 457 10.80 26.68 10.89
CA LYS A 457 9.85 27.42 10.05
C LYS A 457 9.64 26.69 8.73
N VAL A 458 8.38 26.41 8.39
CA VAL A 458 7.99 25.84 7.09
C VAL A 458 7.46 26.96 6.21
N ARG A 459 8.05 27.13 5.02
CA ARG A 459 7.77 28.26 4.12
C ARG A 459 6.57 28.04 3.20
N GLY A 460 6.14 26.79 3.03
CA GLY A 460 5.05 26.39 2.15
C GLY A 460 5.13 24.90 1.79
N ALA A 461 4.16 24.44 0.99
CA ALA A 461 4.17 23.11 0.42
C ALA A 461 5.17 22.98 -0.74
N ASP A 462 5.64 21.76 -0.99
CA ASP A 462 6.46 21.45 -2.15
C ASP A 462 5.58 21.42 -3.42
N PRO A 463 5.84 22.26 -4.43
CA PRO A 463 5.00 22.32 -5.62
C PRO A 463 4.90 20.99 -6.38
N ALA A 464 5.98 20.20 -6.45
CA ALA A 464 5.98 18.93 -7.18
C ALA A 464 5.12 17.89 -6.46
N LEU A 465 5.15 17.87 -5.11
CA LEU A 465 4.26 17.00 -4.34
C LEU A 465 2.80 17.43 -4.46
N MET A 466 2.53 18.74 -4.53
CA MET A 466 1.17 19.25 -4.70
C MET A 466 0.60 18.92 -6.08
N GLU A 467 1.42 18.96 -7.14
CA GLU A 467 0.99 18.55 -8.49
C GLU A 467 0.54 17.09 -8.53
N VAL A 468 1.31 16.18 -7.90
CA VAL A 468 0.92 14.76 -7.86
C VAL A 468 -0.27 14.53 -6.93
N LYS A 469 -0.38 15.29 -5.85
CA LYS A 469 -1.57 15.30 -4.98
C LYS A 469 -2.83 15.64 -5.78
N ASP A 470 -2.79 16.73 -6.54
CA ASP A 470 -3.94 17.20 -7.33
C ASP A 470 -4.34 16.17 -8.39
N ARG A 471 -3.35 15.51 -9.03
CA ARG A 471 -3.62 14.41 -9.98
C ARG A 471 -4.26 13.21 -9.30
N LEU A 472 -3.86 12.87 -8.08
CA LEU A 472 -4.46 11.78 -7.27
C LEU A 472 -5.91 12.08 -6.93
N GLU A 473 -6.20 13.31 -6.50
CA GLU A 473 -7.55 13.78 -6.19
C GLU A 473 -8.44 13.80 -7.44
N GLN A 474 -7.93 14.35 -8.55
CA GLN A 474 -8.64 14.39 -9.83
C GLN A 474 -8.97 12.99 -10.33
N PHE A 475 -7.99 12.08 -10.34
CA PHE A 475 -8.22 10.69 -10.74
C PHE A 475 -9.27 10.02 -9.86
N SER A 476 -9.20 10.24 -8.54
CA SER A 476 -10.20 9.70 -7.61
C SER A 476 -11.62 10.20 -7.94
N GLN A 477 -11.77 11.49 -8.23
CA GLN A 477 -13.05 12.08 -8.63
C GLN A 477 -13.56 11.51 -9.97
N GLU A 478 -12.69 11.42 -10.98
CA GLU A 478 -13.06 10.87 -12.29
C GLU A 478 -13.55 9.41 -12.20
N ILE A 479 -12.93 8.61 -11.33
CA ILE A 479 -13.35 7.22 -11.09
C ILE A 479 -14.70 7.16 -10.39
N GLU A 480 -14.94 8.01 -9.39
CA GLU A 480 -16.23 8.06 -8.69
C GLU A 480 -17.38 8.49 -9.61
N GLU A 481 -17.13 9.44 -10.51
CA GLU A 481 -18.12 9.89 -11.49
C GLU A 481 -18.38 8.84 -12.58
N SER A 482 -17.34 8.18 -13.08
CA SER A 482 -17.45 7.20 -14.18
C SER A 482 -17.85 5.79 -13.73
N MET A 483 -17.61 5.44 -12.46
CA MET A 483 -17.93 4.15 -11.85
C MET A 483 -18.49 4.34 -10.43
N PRO A 484 -19.78 4.72 -10.31
CA PRO A 484 -20.40 5.00 -9.02
C PRO A 484 -20.34 3.81 -8.06
N GLY A 485 -20.01 4.09 -6.79
CA GLY A 485 -19.91 3.09 -5.72
C GLY A 485 -18.48 2.63 -5.40
N LEU A 486 -17.48 3.00 -6.21
CA LEU A 486 -16.07 2.85 -5.85
C LEU A 486 -15.60 4.05 -5.01
N GLY A 487 -14.71 3.85 -4.04
CA GLY A 487 -14.08 4.92 -3.25
C GLY A 487 -14.88 5.43 -2.05
N HIS A 488 -16.08 4.90 -1.79
CA HIS A 488 -17.00 5.38 -0.74
C HIS A 488 -16.76 4.82 0.67
N ARG A 489 -15.72 4.01 0.88
CA ARG A 489 -15.53 3.33 2.18
C ARG A 489 -15.17 4.24 3.36
N GLU A 490 -14.89 5.55 3.17
CA GLU A 490 -14.43 6.45 4.25
C GLU A 490 -14.91 7.91 4.15
N ALA A 491 -16.21 8.15 4.01
CA ALA A 491 -16.77 9.49 4.25
C ALA A 491 -17.05 9.79 5.75
N TRP A 492 -16.67 8.91 6.69
CA TRP A 492 -16.98 9.09 8.11
C TRP A 492 -15.73 9.03 9.01
N VAL A 493 -15.59 10.07 9.83
CA VAL A 493 -14.75 10.25 11.03
C VAL A 493 -13.36 10.87 10.81
N GLU A 494 -13.35 12.18 10.51
CA GLU A 494 -12.38 13.09 11.11
C GLU A 494 -12.98 13.63 12.42
N THR A 495 -13.01 12.80 13.46
CA THR A 495 -13.29 13.27 14.82
C THR A 495 -11.96 13.46 15.53
N GLY A 496 -11.63 14.72 15.78
CA GLY A 496 -10.56 15.07 16.69
C GLY A 496 -10.81 14.48 18.08
N SER A 497 -9.74 13.98 18.69
CA SER A 497 -9.56 13.75 20.13
C SER A 497 -10.40 12.63 20.78
N GLY A 498 -9.70 11.60 21.29
CA GLY A 498 -10.19 10.78 22.42
C GLY A 498 -10.10 9.28 22.19
N ILE A 499 -9.16 8.65 22.91
CA ILE A 499 -9.04 7.22 23.16
C ILE A 499 -10.40 6.59 23.53
N VAL A 500 -10.78 5.46 22.92
CA VAL A 500 -11.16 4.18 23.57
C VAL A 500 -11.03 3.07 22.51
N GLU A 501 -10.05 2.18 22.70
CA GLU A 501 -9.98 0.88 22.03
C GLU A 501 -11.07 -0.04 22.60
N GLY A 502 -11.75 -0.78 21.72
CA GLY A 502 -12.71 -1.80 22.14
C GLY A 502 -13.57 -2.31 21.00
N SER A 503 -13.02 -3.18 20.16
CA SER A 503 -13.83 -4.05 19.29
C SER A 503 -13.01 -5.31 18.99
N GLY A 504 -13.41 -6.41 19.62
CA GLY A 504 -12.75 -7.71 19.51
C GLY A 504 -12.97 -8.35 18.15
N GLU A 505 -11.90 -8.93 17.64
CA GLU A 505 -11.88 -10.00 16.64
C GLU A 505 -12.85 -11.13 17.01
N CYS A 506 -13.74 -11.46 16.08
CA CYS A 506 -14.41 -12.75 16.02
C CYS A 506 -13.70 -13.55 14.92
N ASP A 507 -12.72 -14.37 15.31
CA ASP A 507 -12.06 -15.34 14.43
C ASP A 507 -12.99 -16.53 14.18
N ASP A 508 -13.04 -16.94 12.93
CA ASP A 508 -13.88 -17.95 12.33
C ASP A 508 -13.30 -19.35 12.47
N GLU A 509 -13.61 -20.08 13.55
CA GLU A 509 -13.56 -21.56 13.63
C GLU A 509 -14.28 -22.06 14.91
N ASP A 510 -15.48 -21.56 15.17
CA ASP A 510 -16.56 -22.23 15.92
C ASP A 510 -17.86 -21.39 15.79
N GLY A 511 -18.97 -22.04 15.46
CA GLY A 511 -20.21 -21.38 14.99
C GLY A 511 -20.81 -20.32 15.92
N CYS A 512 -20.89 -19.08 15.43
CA CYS A 512 -21.72 -18.02 16.01
C CYS A 512 -23.20 -18.33 15.76
N GLN A 513 -23.86 -18.97 16.72
CA GLN A 513 -25.26 -19.35 16.64
C GLN A 513 -26.16 -18.13 16.90
N GLY A 514 -26.65 -17.53 15.82
CA GLY A 514 -27.75 -16.56 15.87
C GLY A 514 -29.08 -17.28 16.05
N SER A 515 -29.73 -17.10 17.20
CA SER A 515 -31.13 -17.49 17.40
C SER A 515 -32.03 -16.28 17.23
N GLY A 516 -32.48 -16.05 16.00
CA GLY A 516 -33.76 -15.40 15.76
C GLY A 516 -34.82 -16.49 15.71
N ASP A 517 -35.80 -16.45 16.61
CA ASP A 517 -37.03 -17.21 16.45
C ASP A 517 -38.22 -16.27 16.65
N GLY A 518 -39.16 -16.34 15.72
CA GLY A 518 -40.42 -15.65 15.78
C GLY A 518 -41.49 -16.62 15.33
N THR A 519 -42.60 -16.69 16.06
CA THR A 519 -43.96 -16.72 15.50
C THR A 519 -45.02 -16.68 16.61
N ALA A 520 -46.18 -16.18 16.22
CA ALA A 520 -47.32 -15.75 17.03
C ALA A 520 -48.12 -16.87 17.72
N HIS A 521 -48.96 -16.53 18.71
CA HIS A 521 -50.41 -16.82 18.70
C HIS A 521 -51.20 -16.10 19.85
N ARG A 522 -52.48 -15.82 19.55
CA ARG A 522 -53.61 -15.31 20.39
C ARG A 522 -53.82 -16.15 21.69
N GLU A 523 -54.37 -15.67 22.81
CA GLU A 523 -55.77 -15.28 23.11
C GLU A 523 -55.86 -14.83 24.61
N GLY A 524 -56.51 -13.71 25.00
CA GLY A 524 -57.77 -13.73 25.81
C GLY A 524 -57.59 -13.27 27.29
N PRO A 525 -58.48 -12.43 27.89
CA PRO A 525 -58.32 -11.85 29.25
C PRO A 525 -59.24 -12.47 30.32
N ASP A 526 -58.84 -12.48 31.61
CA ASP A 526 -59.63 -11.98 32.77
C ASP A 526 -59.07 -12.35 34.18
N VAL A 527 -59.21 -11.38 35.11
CA VAL A 527 -59.66 -11.49 36.53
C VAL A 527 -58.73 -12.03 37.66
N SER A 528 -58.52 -11.11 38.64
CA SER A 528 -58.44 -11.23 40.12
C SER A 528 -57.23 -11.80 40.89
N GLY A 529 -56.92 -11.07 41.98
CA GLY A 529 -56.27 -11.52 43.22
C GLY A 529 -54.74 -11.51 43.15
N GLY A 530 -53.96 -10.82 44.00
CA GLY A 530 -54.14 -10.52 45.41
C GLY A 530 -53.07 -11.29 46.21
N VAL A 531 -52.21 -10.54 46.93
CA VAL A 531 -51.55 -10.93 48.20
C VAL A 531 -50.38 -11.95 48.04
N VAL A 532 -49.09 -11.54 48.09
CA VAL A 532 -48.21 -11.25 49.26
C VAL A 532 -47.24 -12.39 49.58
N GLN A 533 -46.03 -11.98 50.00
CA GLN A 533 -45.00 -12.68 50.77
C GLN A 533 -44.13 -13.70 50.03
N GLN A 534 -42.78 -13.59 50.02
CA GLN A 534 -41.75 -13.36 51.06
C GLN A 534 -41.00 -14.68 51.30
N GLY A 535 -39.68 -14.54 51.43
CA GLY A 535 -38.77 -15.61 51.86
C GLY A 535 -38.13 -16.33 50.68
N SER A 536 -36.84 -16.67 50.69
CA SER A 536 -35.77 -16.46 51.66
C SER A 536 -34.55 -17.13 51.04
N SER A 537 -33.37 -16.53 51.21
CA SER A 537 -32.06 -17.19 50.97
C SER A 537 -31.94 -18.49 51.79
N PRO A 538 -31.04 -19.43 51.43
CA PRO A 538 -29.61 -19.36 51.75
C PRO A 538 -28.73 -19.80 50.56
N GLY A 539 -27.48 -19.39 50.36
CA GLY A 539 -26.37 -19.32 51.31
C GLY A 539 -25.46 -20.54 51.16
N SER A 540 -24.43 -20.47 50.31
CA SER A 540 -23.21 -21.31 50.34
C SER A 540 -22.18 -20.75 49.35
N SER A 541 -21.19 -20.00 49.86
CA SER A 541 -19.79 -20.43 50.08
C SER A 541 -18.89 -20.25 48.85
N LEU A 542 -18.15 -19.14 48.84
CA LEU A 542 -16.96 -18.90 48.02
C LEU A 542 -15.83 -19.86 48.42
N PRO A 543 -15.02 -20.39 47.48
CA PRO A 543 -13.67 -20.82 47.78
C PRO A 543 -12.67 -19.69 47.57
N GLU A 544 -11.83 -19.51 48.59
CA GLU A 544 -10.65 -18.65 48.65
C GLU A 544 -9.65 -18.94 47.53
N ARG A 545 -8.99 -17.89 47.02
CA ARG A 545 -7.80 -18.00 46.16
C ARG A 545 -6.57 -18.36 47.01
N PRO A 546 -5.70 -19.28 46.54
CA PRO A 546 -4.46 -19.61 47.24
C PRO A 546 -3.39 -18.49 47.11
N PRO A 547 -2.46 -18.40 48.07
CA PRO A 547 -1.47 -17.33 48.14
C PRO A 547 -0.35 -17.49 47.10
N VAL A 548 0.06 -16.37 46.51
CA VAL A 548 1.18 -16.30 45.56
C VAL A 548 2.50 -16.50 46.31
N VAL A 549 3.20 -17.57 45.97
CA VAL A 549 4.55 -17.90 46.46
C VAL A 549 5.58 -16.98 45.80
N ARG A 550 6.33 -16.26 46.64
CA ARG A 550 7.42 -15.36 46.22
C ARG A 550 8.69 -16.17 46.00
N VAL A 551 9.08 -16.38 44.75
CA VAL A 551 10.36 -17.03 44.39
C VAL A 551 11.51 -16.03 44.58
N ARG A 552 12.44 -16.41 45.47
CA ARG A 552 13.61 -15.63 45.89
C ARG A 552 14.73 -15.84 44.86
N GLY A 553 14.75 -15.01 43.82
CA GLY A 553 15.89 -14.89 42.89
C GLY A 553 17.01 -14.07 43.53
N THR A 554 18.19 -14.67 43.65
CA THR A 554 19.40 -14.05 44.20
C THR A 554 19.94 -12.98 43.24
N SER A 555 19.68 -11.71 43.53
CA SER A 555 20.32 -10.57 42.90
C SER A 555 21.68 -10.32 43.53
N GLY A 556 22.76 -10.54 42.76
CA GLY A 556 24.11 -10.11 43.11
C GLY A 556 24.17 -8.59 43.19
N ALA A 557 24.53 -8.09 44.38
CA ALA A 557 24.76 -6.68 44.62
C ALA A 557 26.09 -6.27 43.96
N SER A 558 26.03 -5.52 42.85
CA SER A 558 27.15 -4.67 42.44
C SER A 558 27.10 -3.40 43.29
N ALA A 559 27.99 -3.34 44.26
CA ALA A 559 28.18 -2.19 45.14
C ALA A 559 28.56 -0.95 44.31
N ALA A 560 27.72 0.08 44.38
CA ALA A 560 28.10 1.43 44.01
C ALA A 560 29.16 1.90 45.03
N ALA A 561 30.42 1.89 44.61
CA ALA A 561 31.51 2.45 45.40
C ALA A 561 31.41 3.98 45.37
N SER A 562 30.92 4.56 46.48
CA SER A 562 31.19 5.95 46.84
C SER A 562 32.72 6.13 46.99
N PRO A 563 33.31 7.22 46.47
CA PRO A 563 34.75 7.43 46.62
C PRO A 563 35.07 7.66 48.10
N PRO A 564 36.19 7.12 48.62
CA PRO A 564 36.59 7.42 49.98
C PRO A 564 36.94 8.90 50.07
N SER A 565 36.37 9.57 51.06
CA SER A 565 36.72 10.92 51.48
C SER A 565 38.20 10.98 51.85
N LEU A 566 39.05 11.39 50.90
CA LEU A 566 40.50 11.61 51.06
C LEU A 566 40.84 12.56 52.23
N LEU A 567 39.89 13.39 52.66
CA LEU A 567 40.00 14.26 53.83
C LEU A 567 40.00 13.48 55.16
N ALA A 568 39.27 12.36 55.25
CA ALA A 568 39.20 11.56 56.48
C ALA A 568 40.49 10.74 56.69
N THR A 569 41.12 10.27 55.60
CA THR A 569 42.39 9.56 55.66
C THR A 569 43.58 10.50 55.90
N LEU A 570 43.55 11.74 55.40
CA LEU A 570 44.58 12.74 55.71
C LEU A 570 44.55 13.17 57.18
N LEU A 571 43.36 13.32 57.79
CA LEU A 571 43.22 13.65 59.21
C LEU A 571 43.69 12.50 60.12
N LEU A 572 43.48 11.24 59.72
CA LEU A 572 43.94 10.09 60.49
C LEU A 572 45.48 9.96 60.46
N MET A 573 46.12 10.27 59.33
CA MET A 573 47.58 10.19 59.18
C MET A 573 48.33 11.33 59.91
N LEU A 574 47.68 12.48 60.14
CA LEU A 574 48.23 13.56 60.96
C LEU A 574 48.15 13.28 62.47
N LEU A 575 47.28 12.36 62.91
CA LEU A 575 47.14 11.94 64.31
C LEU A 575 48.03 10.74 64.69
N LEU A 576 48.69 10.10 63.72
CA LEU A 576 49.47 8.87 63.89
C LEU A 576 51.00 9.06 63.78
N VAL A 577 51.51 10.29 63.75
CA VAL A 577 52.95 10.55 63.88
C VAL A 577 53.30 10.60 65.37
N PRO A 578 54.07 9.63 65.91
CA PRO A 578 54.53 9.69 67.30
C PRO A 578 55.54 10.83 67.48
N GLN A 579 55.52 11.44 68.67
CA GLN A 579 56.39 12.56 69.10
C GLN A 579 57.88 12.29 68.94
#